data_AF-A0A519UKN5-F1
#
_entry.id   AF-A0A519UKN5-F1
#
_cell.length_a   1.000
_cell.length_b   1.000
_cell.length_c   1.000
_cell.angle_alpha   90.00
_cell.angle_beta   90.00
_cell.angle_gamma   90.00
#
_symmetry.space_group_name_H-M   'P 1'
#
loop_
_entity.id
_entity.type
_entity.pdbx_description
1 polymer ?
#
loop_
_entity_poly.entity_id
_entity_poly.type
_entity_poly.pdbx_seq_one_letter_code
_entity_poly.pdbx_strand_id
1 'polypeptide(L)'
;MTEQKLIEKGYFAKELPPQFVTYPLANKLSTINAAWNSRLSSLTKPRKQFFSETKSTIYNIPKVGLSRRVISIPNPVHQTNLVETIINRWNEIDLILTKSNSSYSKPKEDLQNTRAYVTEHNFTSFKRARFIGSFDNYHQVKSDISKFYGSIYTHSIPWIMHTKPVAKINRADNTLIGNLLDKILRTGNSGQTVGIPVGPDTSLIIAEIINCEIDNILQNKFKSNNIKFFRYIDDIYIYCDSYTEAEQAFKFYQKTLSEYQLEY
;
A
#
# COMPACT_ATOMS: atom_id res chain seq x y z
N MET A 1 -11.99 -0.75 -13.12
CA MET A 1 -11.07 -1.87 -12.80
C MET A 1 -11.86 -3.14 -12.56
N THR A 2 -11.34 -4.32 -12.91
CA THR A 2 -11.97 -5.63 -12.60
C THR A 2 -11.02 -6.52 -11.79
N GLU A 3 -11.57 -7.49 -11.04
CA GLU A 3 -10.76 -8.50 -10.33
C GLU A 3 -9.83 -9.26 -11.28
N GLN A 4 -10.36 -9.66 -12.44
CA GLN A 4 -9.60 -10.36 -13.47
C GLN A 4 -8.40 -9.54 -13.93
N LYS A 5 -8.58 -8.24 -14.25
CA LYS A 5 -7.47 -7.37 -14.67
C LYS A 5 -6.45 -7.20 -13.54
N LEU A 6 -6.90 -7.02 -12.29
CA LEU A 6 -6.00 -6.84 -11.15
C LEU A 6 -5.16 -8.10 -10.86
N ILE A 7 -5.73 -9.30 -11.01
CA ILE A 7 -4.96 -10.55 -10.91
C ILE A 7 -4.03 -10.75 -12.11
N GLU A 8 -4.51 -10.51 -13.33
CA GLU A 8 -3.73 -10.74 -14.55
C GLU A 8 -2.51 -9.81 -14.66
N LYS A 9 -2.66 -8.54 -14.29
CA LYS A 9 -1.64 -7.52 -14.55
C LYS A 9 -1.02 -6.93 -13.29
N GLY A 10 -1.66 -7.10 -12.12
CA GLY A 10 -1.23 -6.49 -10.87
C GLY A 10 -0.76 -7.47 -9.79
N TYR A 11 -0.96 -8.77 -9.94
CA TYR A 11 -0.54 -9.75 -8.93
C TYR A 11 0.99 -9.85 -8.83
N PHE A 12 1.65 -10.21 -9.92
CA PHE A 12 3.10 -10.40 -9.94
C PHE A 12 3.85 -9.07 -10.03
N ALA A 13 5.07 -9.01 -9.53
CA ALA A 13 5.93 -7.83 -9.70
C ALA A 13 6.33 -7.68 -11.17
N LYS A 14 6.43 -6.44 -11.67
CA LYS A 14 6.84 -6.16 -13.06
C LYS A 14 8.28 -6.60 -13.36
N GLU A 15 9.09 -6.77 -12.32
CA GLU A 15 10.48 -7.19 -12.40
C GLU A 15 10.66 -8.72 -12.53
N LEU A 16 9.58 -9.51 -12.41
CA LEU A 16 9.68 -10.95 -12.63
C LEU A 16 9.95 -11.26 -14.11
N PRO A 17 10.69 -12.34 -14.41
CA PRO A 17 10.91 -12.77 -15.78
C PRO A 17 9.59 -13.00 -16.56
N PRO A 18 9.56 -12.80 -17.89
CA PRO A 18 8.33 -12.91 -18.69
C PRO A 18 7.60 -14.25 -18.63
N GLN A 19 8.28 -15.32 -18.20
CA GLN A 19 7.69 -16.65 -18.01
C GLN A 19 6.73 -16.70 -16.80
N PHE A 20 6.84 -15.76 -15.86
CA PHE A 20 5.91 -15.63 -14.74
C PHE A 20 4.65 -14.90 -15.21
N VAL A 21 3.60 -15.68 -15.44
CA VAL A 21 2.31 -15.19 -15.96
C VAL A 21 1.16 -15.56 -15.03
N THR A 22 0.14 -14.69 -14.96
CA THR A 22 -1.04 -14.90 -14.10
C THR A 22 -2.36 -14.95 -14.86
N TYR A 23 -2.35 -14.78 -16.20
CA TYR A 23 -3.57 -14.90 -17.02
C TYR A 23 -4.30 -16.25 -16.87
N PRO A 24 -3.65 -17.42 -16.65
CA PRO A 24 -4.39 -18.67 -16.46
C PRO A 24 -5.23 -18.65 -15.16
N LEU A 25 -4.71 -18.02 -14.11
CA LEU A 25 -5.42 -17.82 -12.84
C LEU A 25 -6.55 -16.81 -13.02
N ALA A 26 -6.27 -15.67 -13.63
CA ALA A 26 -7.24 -14.61 -13.86
C ALA A 26 -8.46 -15.11 -14.66
N ASN A 27 -8.23 -15.86 -15.74
CA ASN A 27 -9.29 -16.38 -16.61
C ASN A 27 -10.16 -17.45 -15.94
N LYS A 28 -9.70 -18.07 -14.85
CA LYS A 28 -10.40 -19.15 -14.14
C LYS A 28 -10.77 -18.76 -12.70
N LEU A 29 -10.75 -17.46 -12.38
CA LEU A 29 -10.88 -16.96 -11.02
C LEU A 29 -12.16 -17.45 -10.33
N SER A 30 -13.31 -17.30 -10.98
CA SER A 30 -14.61 -17.74 -10.46
C SER A 30 -14.66 -19.25 -10.20
N THR A 31 -14.19 -20.06 -11.16
CA THR A 31 -14.14 -21.52 -11.05
C THR A 31 -13.21 -21.96 -9.92
N ILE A 32 -12.01 -21.37 -9.82
CA ILE A 32 -11.03 -21.69 -8.78
C ILE A 32 -11.54 -21.30 -7.40
N ASN A 33 -12.09 -20.10 -7.25
CA ASN A 33 -12.63 -19.62 -5.97
C ASN A 33 -13.82 -20.50 -5.52
N ALA A 34 -14.74 -20.84 -6.43
CA ALA A 34 -15.86 -21.73 -6.12
C ALA A 34 -15.39 -23.12 -5.68
N ALA A 35 -14.45 -23.73 -6.41
CA ALA A 35 -13.89 -25.03 -6.07
C ALA A 35 -13.14 -25.01 -4.73
N TRP A 36 -12.33 -23.96 -4.49
CA TRP A 36 -11.63 -23.76 -3.23
C TRP A 36 -12.59 -23.60 -2.05
N ASN A 37 -13.60 -22.74 -2.18
CA ASN A 37 -14.57 -22.49 -1.12
C ASN A 37 -15.41 -23.74 -0.80
N SER A 38 -15.81 -24.50 -1.81
CA SER A 38 -16.48 -25.80 -1.65
C SER A 38 -15.59 -26.80 -0.91
N ARG A 39 -14.31 -26.90 -1.29
CA ARG A 39 -13.38 -27.79 -0.61
C ARG A 39 -13.12 -27.34 0.82
N LEU A 40 -12.84 -26.06 1.05
CA LEU A 40 -12.54 -25.50 2.36
C LEU A 40 -13.72 -25.68 3.32
N SER A 41 -14.97 -25.48 2.86
CA SER A 41 -16.16 -25.64 3.70
C SER A 41 -16.37 -27.09 4.17
N SER A 42 -15.99 -28.08 3.33
CA SER A 42 -16.05 -29.51 3.67
C SER A 42 -15.01 -29.98 4.69
N LEU A 43 -13.97 -29.18 4.96
CA LEU A 43 -12.90 -29.56 5.90
C LEU A 43 -13.36 -29.45 7.37
N THR A 44 -12.74 -30.28 8.22
CA THR A 44 -12.88 -30.17 9.68
C THR A 44 -12.30 -28.86 10.20
N LYS A 45 -12.75 -28.40 11.38
CA LYS A 45 -12.25 -27.15 12.00
C LYS A 45 -10.71 -27.11 12.13
N PRO A 46 -10.01 -28.17 12.59
CA PRO A 46 -8.55 -28.16 12.64
C PRO A 46 -7.90 -28.01 11.26
N ARG A 47 -8.47 -28.65 10.23
CA ARG A 47 -7.96 -28.53 8.85
C ARG A 47 -8.19 -27.15 8.27
N LYS A 48 -9.34 -26.51 8.54
CA LYS A 48 -9.60 -25.12 8.14
C LYS A 48 -8.58 -24.17 8.75
N GLN A 49 -8.25 -24.35 10.03
CA GLN A 49 -7.23 -23.55 10.71
C GLN A 49 -5.82 -23.80 10.14
N PHE A 50 -5.52 -25.03 9.73
CA PHE A 50 -4.23 -25.33 9.09
C PHE A 50 -4.04 -24.59 7.75
N PHE A 51 -5.11 -24.42 6.97
CA PHE A 51 -5.08 -23.74 5.66
C PHE A 51 -5.50 -22.26 5.72
N SER A 52 -5.77 -21.70 6.90
CA SER A 52 -6.24 -20.32 7.01
C SER A 52 -5.14 -19.29 6.76
N GLU A 53 -3.89 -19.69 6.99
CA GLU A 53 -2.73 -18.82 6.85
C GLU A 53 -1.79 -19.33 5.75
N THR A 54 -1.20 -18.42 5.00
CA THR A 54 -0.21 -18.72 3.96
C THR A 54 1.03 -17.85 4.11
N LYS A 55 2.01 -18.04 3.23
CA LYS A 55 3.21 -17.22 3.18
C LYS A 55 3.52 -16.86 1.74
N SER A 56 4.08 -15.67 1.54
CA SER A 56 4.63 -15.29 0.25
C SER A 56 5.91 -16.07 -0.05
N THR A 57 6.11 -16.40 -1.32
CA THR A 57 7.41 -16.86 -1.83
C THR A 57 8.30 -15.65 -2.06
N ILE A 58 9.56 -15.73 -1.63
CA ILE A 58 10.54 -14.65 -1.79
C ILE A 58 11.32 -14.85 -3.09
N TYR A 59 11.46 -13.79 -3.87
CA TYR A 59 12.28 -13.77 -5.08
C TYR A 59 13.29 -12.61 -5.03
N ASN A 60 14.56 -12.92 -5.28
CA ASN A 60 15.66 -11.96 -5.17
C ASN A 60 16.11 -11.48 -6.55
N ILE A 61 16.07 -10.16 -6.76
CA ILE A 61 16.49 -9.53 -8.01
C ILE A 61 17.82 -8.80 -7.77
N PRO A 62 18.80 -8.89 -8.68
CA PRO A 62 19.99 -8.04 -8.65
C PRO A 62 19.60 -6.54 -8.66
N LYS A 63 20.21 -5.76 -7.77
CA LYS A 63 20.21 -4.29 -7.82
C LYS A 63 21.65 -3.84 -8.12
N VAL A 64 21.88 -2.54 -8.29
CA VAL A 64 23.20 -1.95 -8.58
C VAL A 64 24.27 -2.50 -7.62
N GLY A 65 25.42 -2.89 -8.19
CA GLY A 65 26.53 -3.49 -7.44
C GLY A 65 26.19 -4.88 -6.89
N LEU A 66 26.52 -5.11 -5.61
CA LEU A 66 26.25 -6.38 -4.91
C LEU A 66 24.90 -6.39 -4.16
N SER A 67 24.11 -5.33 -4.27
CA SER A 67 22.83 -5.23 -3.57
C SER A 67 21.73 -6.07 -4.23
N ARG A 68 20.77 -6.54 -3.44
CA ARG A 68 19.61 -7.31 -3.91
C ARG A 68 18.32 -6.56 -3.57
N ARG A 69 17.35 -6.63 -4.46
CA ARG A 69 15.96 -6.25 -4.19
C ARG A 69 15.15 -7.52 -3.93
N VAL A 70 14.53 -7.57 -2.76
CA VAL A 70 13.63 -8.65 -2.38
C VAL A 70 12.23 -8.29 -2.86
N ILE A 71 11.62 -9.15 -3.67
CA ILE A 71 10.20 -9.07 -4.02
C ILE A 71 9.47 -10.31 -3.51
N SER A 72 8.15 -10.19 -3.38
CA SER A 72 7.30 -11.23 -2.83
C SER A 72 6.27 -11.66 -3.86
N ILE A 73 6.04 -12.96 -3.92
CA ILE A 73 4.94 -13.59 -4.66
C ILE A 73 3.96 -14.10 -3.61
N PRO A 74 2.84 -13.37 -3.34
CA PRO A 74 1.81 -13.81 -2.40
C PRO A 74 1.26 -15.19 -2.76
N ASN A 75 0.54 -15.83 -1.82
CA ASN A 75 -0.20 -17.03 -2.17
C ASN A 75 -1.43 -16.66 -3.03
N PRO A 76 -1.74 -17.41 -4.12
CA PRO A 76 -2.88 -17.11 -4.98
C PRO A 76 -4.21 -16.97 -4.24
N VAL A 77 -4.50 -17.83 -3.25
CA VAL A 77 -5.77 -17.81 -2.51
C VAL A 77 -5.94 -16.52 -1.71
N HIS A 78 -4.88 -16.06 -1.04
CA HIS A 78 -4.92 -14.82 -0.26
C HIS A 78 -4.89 -13.59 -1.17
N GLN A 79 -4.16 -13.65 -2.28
CA GLN A 79 -4.15 -12.56 -3.24
C GLN A 79 -5.51 -12.36 -3.90
N THR A 80 -6.21 -13.43 -4.29
CA THR A 80 -7.53 -13.31 -4.90
C THR A 80 -8.54 -12.71 -3.93
N ASN A 81 -8.51 -13.11 -2.66
CA ASN A 81 -9.33 -12.51 -1.61
C ASN A 81 -9.00 -11.01 -1.38
N LEU A 82 -7.72 -10.65 -1.35
CA LEU A 82 -7.31 -9.25 -1.23
C LEU A 82 -7.80 -8.41 -2.42
N VAL A 83 -7.67 -8.94 -3.64
CA VAL A 83 -8.15 -8.30 -4.87
C VAL A 83 -9.67 -8.12 -4.85
N GLU A 84 -10.43 -9.17 -4.56
CA GLU A 84 -11.88 -9.12 -4.42
C GLU A 84 -12.30 -8.03 -3.40
N THR A 85 -11.65 -8.00 -2.24
CA THR A 85 -11.92 -7.00 -1.20
C THR A 85 -11.63 -5.57 -1.69
N ILE A 86 -10.49 -5.35 -2.34
CA ILE A 86 -10.11 -4.03 -2.88
C ILE A 86 -11.11 -3.56 -3.95
N ILE A 87 -11.52 -4.44 -4.86
CA ILE A 87 -12.44 -4.10 -5.95
C ILE A 87 -13.84 -3.82 -5.40
N ASN A 88 -14.36 -4.69 -4.52
CA ASN A 88 -15.70 -4.55 -3.95
C ASN A 88 -15.84 -3.32 -3.04
N ARG A 89 -14.73 -2.88 -2.44
CA ARG A 89 -14.71 -1.75 -1.50
C ARG A 89 -13.92 -0.55 -2.06
N TRP A 90 -13.76 -0.46 -3.37
CA TRP A 90 -12.93 0.57 -4.01
C TRP A 90 -13.37 1.99 -3.67
N ASN A 91 -14.66 2.27 -3.61
CA ASN A 91 -15.17 3.61 -3.30
C ASN A 91 -14.67 4.12 -1.93
N GLU A 92 -14.58 3.26 -0.92
CA GLU A 92 -14.04 3.65 0.40
C GLU A 92 -12.53 3.88 0.37
N ILE A 93 -11.82 3.11 -0.45
CA ILE A 93 -10.38 3.29 -0.67
C ILE A 93 -10.13 4.62 -1.39
N ASP A 94 -10.87 4.90 -2.47
CA ASP A 94 -10.75 6.11 -3.28
C ASP A 94 -11.02 7.39 -2.47
N LEU A 95 -12.00 7.35 -1.55
CA LEU A 95 -12.28 8.45 -0.62
C LEU A 95 -11.10 8.77 0.33
N ILE A 96 -10.19 7.82 0.58
CA ILE A 96 -8.99 8.07 1.37
C ILE A 96 -7.85 8.56 0.47
N LEU A 97 -7.66 7.92 -0.68
CA LEU A 97 -6.63 8.31 -1.65
C LEU A 97 -6.79 9.76 -2.10
N THR A 98 -8.02 10.22 -2.27
CA THR A 98 -8.35 11.59 -2.69
C THR A 98 -8.12 12.66 -1.63
N LYS A 99 -7.88 12.30 -0.36
CA LYS A 99 -7.52 13.27 0.69
C LYS A 99 -6.13 13.87 0.52
N SER A 100 -5.24 13.20 -0.23
CA SER A 100 -3.88 13.70 -0.46
C SER A 100 -3.79 14.50 -1.75
N ASN A 101 -3.44 15.79 -1.59
CA ASN A 101 -2.99 16.64 -2.70
C ASN A 101 -1.48 16.55 -2.92
N SER A 102 -0.75 15.93 -1.98
CA SER A 102 0.71 15.88 -1.96
C SER A 102 1.26 14.63 -2.66
N SER A 103 0.46 13.56 -2.77
CA SER A 103 0.88 12.29 -3.35
C SER A 103 0.87 12.32 -4.88
N TYR A 104 2.02 11.99 -5.47
CA TYR A 104 2.19 11.75 -6.91
C TYR A 104 2.17 10.26 -7.27
N SER A 105 2.05 9.39 -6.26
CA SER A 105 2.09 7.93 -6.39
C SER A 105 0.74 7.26 -6.17
N LYS A 106 -0.35 8.02 -6.08
CA LYS A 106 -1.72 7.48 -6.01
C LYS A 106 -1.93 6.43 -7.13
N PRO A 107 -2.55 5.28 -6.84
CA PRO A 107 -2.77 4.24 -7.83
C PRO A 107 -3.78 4.73 -8.87
N LYS A 108 -3.39 4.65 -10.14
CA LYS A 108 -4.23 4.96 -11.30
C LYS A 108 -4.28 3.75 -12.22
N GLU A 109 -5.45 3.47 -12.79
CA GLU A 109 -5.57 2.38 -13.77
C GLU A 109 -4.60 2.59 -14.93
N ASP A 110 -3.86 1.54 -15.27
CA ASP A 110 -2.98 1.60 -16.44
C ASP A 110 -3.78 1.40 -17.72
N LEU A 111 -3.84 2.47 -18.52
CA LEU A 111 -4.48 2.49 -19.83
C LEU A 111 -3.63 1.80 -20.90
N GLN A 112 -2.31 1.69 -20.69
CA GLN A 112 -1.41 0.95 -21.59
C GLN A 112 -1.48 -0.56 -21.36
N ASN A 113 -2.20 -1.00 -20.31
CA ASN A 113 -2.44 -2.40 -19.98
C ASN A 113 -1.16 -3.20 -19.72
N THR A 114 -0.08 -2.53 -19.29
CA THR A 114 1.17 -3.16 -18.84
C THR A 114 1.05 -3.65 -17.40
N ARG A 115 0.31 -2.91 -16.57
CA ARG A 115 -0.06 -3.22 -15.19
C ARG A 115 -1.57 -3.13 -15.01
N ALA A 116 -2.07 -3.47 -13.83
CA ALA A 116 -3.43 -3.12 -13.47
C ALA A 116 -3.48 -1.66 -12.99
N TYR A 117 -2.61 -1.34 -12.03
CA TYR A 117 -2.39 0.01 -11.53
C TYR A 117 -0.94 0.45 -11.74
N VAL A 118 -0.78 1.73 -12.04
CA VAL A 118 0.49 2.45 -12.02
C VAL A 118 0.37 3.65 -11.08
N THR A 119 1.49 4.28 -10.75
CA THR A 119 1.47 5.57 -10.07
C THR A 119 0.86 6.63 -11.01
N GLU A 120 0.01 7.51 -10.48
CA GLU A 120 -0.65 8.59 -11.23
C GLU A 120 0.34 9.41 -12.05
N HIS A 121 1.50 9.69 -11.45
CA HIS A 121 2.63 10.32 -12.10
C HIS A 121 3.83 9.37 -12.13
N ASN A 122 4.71 9.54 -13.11
CA ASN A 122 6.02 8.90 -13.06
C ASN A 122 7.03 9.76 -12.28
N PHE A 123 8.14 9.16 -11.87
CA PHE A 123 9.15 9.83 -11.07
C PHE A 123 9.74 11.09 -11.74
N THR A 124 9.84 11.12 -13.08
CA THR A 124 10.32 12.29 -13.82
C THR A 124 9.32 13.44 -13.75
N SER A 125 8.03 13.18 -13.97
CA SER A 125 6.98 14.18 -13.81
C SER A 125 6.87 14.69 -12.37
N PHE A 126 7.02 13.80 -11.38
CA PHE A 126 7.09 14.17 -9.98
C PHE A 126 8.24 15.14 -9.69
N LYS A 127 9.46 14.83 -10.14
CA LYS A 127 10.63 15.73 -9.98
C LYS A 127 10.38 17.11 -10.58
N ARG A 128 9.76 17.16 -11.77
CA ARG A 128 9.45 18.43 -12.46
C ARG A 128 8.39 19.23 -11.71
N ALA A 129 7.29 18.60 -11.31
CA ALA A 129 6.21 19.25 -10.57
C ALA A 129 6.72 19.79 -9.23
N ARG A 130 7.52 19.00 -8.52
CA ARG A 130 8.20 19.40 -7.29
C ARG A 130 9.09 20.62 -7.50
N PHE A 131 9.94 20.62 -8.54
CA PHE A 131 10.85 21.73 -8.84
C PHE A 131 10.09 23.03 -9.15
N ILE A 132 9.03 22.94 -9.97
CA ILE A 132 8.20 24.09 -10.32
C ILE A 132 7.39 24.58 -9.12
N GLY A 133 6.83 23.67 -8.32
CA GLY A 133 5.92 24.03 -7.24
C GLY A 133 6.61 24.58 -6.00
N SER A 134 7.93 24.38 -5.85
CA SER A 134 8.70 24.79 -4.68
C SER A 134 9.62 25.99 -4.90
N PHE A 135 9.50 26.69 -6.03
CA PHE A 135 10.45 27.74 -6.45
C PHE A 135 10.51 28.97 -5.52
N ASP A 136 9.46 29.18 -4.74
CA ASP A 136 9.22 30.31 -3.82
C ASP A 136 9.54 29.96 -2.36
N ASN A 137 9.99 28.74 -2.06
CA ASN A 137 10.40 28.31 -0.73
C ASN A 137 11.93 28.20 -0.63
N TYR A 138 12.52 28.69 0.46
CA TYR A 138 13.98 28.75 0.63
C TYR A 138 14.60 27.50 1.28
N HIS A 139 13.79 26.70 1.98
CA HIS A 139 14.25 25.54 2.73
C HIS A 139 13.58 24.25 2.24
N GLN A 140 14.33 23.16 2.19
CA GLN A 140 13.86 21.82 1.87
C GLN A 140 14.21 20.84 2.99
N VAL A 141 13.24 20.04 3.39
CA VAL A 141 13.45 18.77 4.09
C VAL A 141 13.19 17.64 3.10
N LYS A 142 14.10 16.66 3.09
CA LYS A 142 13.93 15.39 2.37
C LYS A 142 13.96 14.26 3.40
N SER A 143 13.00 13.36 3.32
CA SER A 143 12.96 12.12 4.11
C SER A 143 12.42 10.98 3.27
N ASP A 144 12.73 9.76 3.65
CA ASP A 144 12.06 8.54 3.19
C ASP A 144 11.53 7.74 4.38
N ILE A 145 10.85 6.62 4.12
CA ILE A 145 10.39 5.66 5.13
C ILE A 145 11.25 4.41 5.00
N SER A 146 11.98 4.08 6.06
CA SER A 146 12.91 2.95 6.08
C SER A 146 12.18 1.62 5.82
N LYS A 147 12.65 0.89 4.79
CA LYS A 147 12.10 -0.42 4.37
C LYS A 147 10.58 -0.43 4.20
N PHE A 148 10.00 0.67 3.71
CA PHE A 148 8.56 0.97 3.77
C PHE A 148 7.61 -0.24 3.74
N TYR A 149 7.52 -0.97 2.62
CA TYR A 149 6.62 -2.14 2.51
C TYR A 149 6.88 -3.22 3.58
N GLY A 150 8.15 -3.47 3.91
CA GLY A 150 8.55 -4.46 4.91
C GLY A 150 8.39 -3.99 6.35
N SER A 151 8.27 -2.68 6.59
CA SER A 151 8.07 -2.10 7.93
C SER A 151 6.60 -1.76 8.24
N ILE A 152 5.69 -1.81 7.26
CA ILE A 152 4.26 -1.56 7.50
C ILE A 152 3.71 -2.52 8.56
N TYR A 153 3.32 -1.95 9.70
CA TYR A 153 2.57 -2.65 10.73
C TYR A 153 1.10 -2.74 10.32
N THR A 154 0.57 -3.93 10.04
CA THR A 154 -0.75 -4.10 9.41
C THR A 154 -1.90 -3.54 10.25
N HIS A 155 -1.78 -3.56 11.58
CA HIS A 155 -2.76 -2.95 12.48
C HIS A 155 -2.80 -1.42 12.37
N SER A 156 -1.82 -0.76 11.75
CA SER A 156 -1.89 0.67 11.44
C SER A 156 -2.94 0.98 10.38
N ILE A 157 -3.25 0.04 9.48
CA ILE A 157 -4.25 0.20 8.41
C ILE A 157 -5.63 0.54 9.00
N PRO A 158 -6.21 -0.25 9.91
CA PRO A 158 -7.49 0.12 10.53
C PRO A 158 -7.38 1.36 11.41
N TRP A 159 -6.22 1.67 12.00
CA TRP A 159 -6.05 2.91 12.77
C TRP A 159 -6.13 4.14 11.88
N ILE A 160 -5.60 4.05 10.66
CA ILE A 160 -5.65 5.10 9.64
C ILE A 160 -7.05 5.25 9.08
N MET A 161 -7.69 4.14 8.72
CA MET A 161 -9.00 4.18 8.08
C MET A 161 -10.14 4.54 9.05
N HIS A 162 -10.05 4.10 10.31
CA HIS A 162 -11.18 4.16 11.25
C HIS A 162 -10.88 4.87 12.56
N THR A 163 -9.66 5.38 12.76
CA THR A 163 -9.08 5.78 14.05
C THR A 163 -8.71 4.59 14.96
N LYS A 164 -7.65 4.77 15.74
CA LYS A 164 -7.12 3.76 16.67
C LYS A 164 -8.14 3.30 17.74
N PRO A 165 -8.95 4.18 18.37
CA PRO A 165 -9.97 3.74 19.34
C PRO A 165 -11.03 2.83 18.72
N VAL A 166 -11.61 3.23 17.58
CA VAL A 166 -12.66 2.45 16.89
C VAL A 166 -12.13 1.09 16.45
N ALA A 167 -10.95 1.07 15.83
CA ALA A 167 -10.29 -0.17 15.41
C ALA A 167 -10.01 -1.12 16.59
N LYS A 168 -9.63 -0.59 17.75
CA LYS A 168 -9.34 -1.40 18.94
C LYS A 168 -10.59 -1.98 19.60
N ILE A 169 -11.72 -1.28 19.55
CA ILE A 169 -13.00 -1.76 20.08
C ILE A 169 -13.59 -2.82 19.14
N ASN A 170 -13.54 -2.56 17.83
CA ASN A 170 -14.22 -3.38 16.82
C ASN A 170 -13.30 -4.38 16.11
N ARG A 171 -12.27 -4.93 16.77
CA ARG A 171 -11.20 -5.73 16.12
C ARG A 171 -11.69 -6.90 15.26
N ALA A 172 -12.81 -7.52 15.63
CA ALA A 172 -13.37 -8.67 14.91
C ALA A 172 -14.40 -8.28 13.84
N ASP A 173 -14.77 -7.00 13.77
CA ASP A 173 -15.75 -6.50 12.82
C ASP A 173 -15.13 -6.30 11.45
N ASN A 174 -15.49 -7.18 10.51
CA ASN A 174 -15.03 -7.13 9.12
C ASN A 174 -15.91 -6.24 8.22
N THR A 175 -16.96 -5.61 8.75
CA THR A 175 -17.71 -4.58 8.01
C THR A 175 -16.82 -3.34 7.79
N LEU A 176 -15.97 -3.06 8.79
CA LEU A 176 -14.89 -2.08 8.72
C LEU A 176 -13.77 -2.57 7.78
N ILE A 177 -13.64 -1.93 6.62
CA ILE A 177 -12.69 -2.34 5.57
C ILE A 177 -11.25 -2.46 6.09
N GLY A 178 -10.76 -1.48 6.86
CA GLY A 178 -9.41 -1.54 7.44
C GLY A 178 -9.14 -2.78 8.29
N ASN A 179 -10.14 -3.28 9.05
CA ASN A 179 -9.99 -4.50 9.84
C ASN A 179 -9.95 -5.74 8.93
N LEU A 180 -10.78 -5.76 7.89
CA LEU A 180 -10.79 -6.82 6.89
C LEU A 180 -9.45 -6.88 6.14
N LEU A 181 -8.91 -5.73 5.71
CA LEU A 181 -7.61 -5.63 5.05
C LEU A 181 -6.47 -6.11 5.97
N ASP A 182 -6.43 -5.66 7.22
CA ASP A 182 -5.45 -6.14 8.22
C ASP A 182 -5.52 -7.66 8.39
N LYS A 183 -6.73 -8.22 8.53
CA LYS A 183 -6.93 -9.67 8.64
C LYS A 183 -6.43 -10.43 7.41
N ILE A 184 -6.72 -9.94 6.21
CA ILE A 184 -6.29 -10.59 4.96
C ILE A 184 -4.76 -10.54 4.84
N LEU A 185 -4.15 -9.39 5.12
CA LEU A 185 -2.70 -9.21 5.03
C LEU A 185 -1.95 -10.08 6.05
N ARG A 186 -2.44 -10.14 7.29
CA ARG A 186 -1.89 -11.03 8.32
C ARG A 186 -2.04 -12.50 7.96
N THR A 187 -3.21 -12.93 7.49
CA THR A 187 -3.41 -14.34 7.11
C THR A 187 -2.60 -14.72 5.87
N GLY A 188 -2.35 -13.79 4.94
CA GLY A 188 -1.42 -13.97 3.82
C GLY A 188 0.07 -13.98 4.20
N ASN A 189 0.38 -13.69 5.46
CA ASN A 189 1.73 -13.59 6.00
C ASN A 189 1.92 -14.43 7.28
N SER A 190 1.31 -15.62 7.36
CA SER A 190 1.50 -16.57 8.46
C SER A 190 1.22 -15.96 9.84
N GLY A 191 0.16 -15.14 9.91
CA GLY A 191 -0.28 -14.46 11.12
C GLY A 191 0.61 -13.29 11.56
N GLN A 192 1.68 -12.97 10.82
CA GLN A 192 2.58 -11.86 11.13
C GLN A 192 1.90 -10.51 10.90
N THR A 193 2.24 -9.54 11.75
CA THR A 193 1.64 -8.20 11.78
C THR A 193 2.52 -7.13 11.16
N VAL A 194 3.72 -7.49 10.69
CA VAL A 194 4.68 -6.55 10.10
C VAL A 194 5.05 -7.02 8.70
N GLY A 195 5.04 -6.06 7.78
CA GLY A 195 5.38 -6.24 6.38
C GLY A 195 4.20 -6.64 5.52
N ILE A 196 4.16 -6.06 4.32
CA ILE A 196 3.29 -6.47 3.22
C ILE A 196 4.14 -6.87 1.99
N PRO A 197 3.61 -7.66 1.06
CA PRO A 197 4.37 -8.13 -0.11
C PRO A 197 4.92 -6.97 -0.97
N VAL A 198 6.17 -7.06 -1.41
CA VAL A 198 6.76 -6.10 -2.36
C VAL A 198 6.53 -6.57 -3.79
N GLY A 199 5.92 -5.72 -4.63
CA GLY A 199 5.74 -6.00 -6.06
C GLY A 199 4.29 -5.99 -6.57
N PRO A 200 3.32 -6.59 -5.86
CA PRO A 200 1.92 -6.54 -6.29
C PRO A 200 1.34 -5.12 -6.27
N ASP A 201 0.45 -4.81 -7.23
CA ASP A 201 -0.28 -3.53 -7.29
C ASP A 201 -1.20 -3.34 -6.07
N THR A 202 -1.68 -4.43 -5.47
CA THR A 202 -2.44 -4.37 -4.21
C THR A 202 -1.61 -3.75 -3.09
N SER A 203 -0.31 -4.02 -3.04
CA SER A 203 0.57 -3.43 -2.03
C SER A 203 0.80 -1.94 -2.26
N LEU A 204 0.84 -1.47 -3.52
CA LEU A 204 0.84 -0.04 -3.84
C LEU A 204 -0.42 0.64 -3.29
N ILE A 205 -1.59 0.03 -3.52
CA ILE A 205 -2.87 0.56 -3.02
C ILE A 205 -2.87 0.64 -1.48
N ILE A 206 -2.48 -0.44 -0.79
CA ILE A 206 -2.43 -0.47 0.68
C ILE A 206 -1.45 0.58 1.23
N ALA A 207 -0.27 0.71 0.61
CA ALA A 207 0.73 1.70 1.00
C ALA A 207 0.22 3.14 0.80
N GLU A 208 -0.51 3.42 -0.28
CA GLU A 208 -1.08 4.74 -0.52
C GLU A 208 -2.29 5.05 0.37
N ILE A 209 -3.06 4.06 0.84
CA ILE A 209 -4.07 4.29 1.90
C ILE A 209 -3.40 4.88 3.14
N ILE A 210 -2.28 4.29 3.55
CA ILE A 210 -1.50 4.73 4.72
C ILE A 210 -0.96 6.15 4.49
N ASN A 211 -0.24 6.34 3.39
CA ASN A 211 0.45 7.60 3.16
C ASN A 211 -0.50 8.75 2.82
N CYS A 212 -1.62 8.51 2.12
CA CYS A 212 -2.57 9.58 1.81
C CYS A 212 -3.25 10.14 3.06
N GLU A 213 -3.50 9.31 4.09
CA GLU A 213 -4.00 9.81 5.36
C GLU A 213 -2.92 10.57 6.14
N ILE A 214 -1.67 10.10 6.14
CA ILE A 214 -0.55 10.84 6.73
C ILE A 214 -0.41 12.20 6.05
N ASP A 215 -0.44 12.25 4.72
CA ASP A 215 -0.42 13.50 3.95
C ASP A 215 -1.59 14.41 4.36
N ASN A 216 -2.79 13.87 4.55
CA ASN A 216 -3.97 14.63 4.98
C ASN A 216 -3.76 15.25 6.37
N ILE A 217 -3.19 14.50 7.32
CA ILE A 217 -2.86 15.00 8.67
C ILE A 217 -1.85 16.16 8.59
N LEU A 218 -0.80 16.02 7.78
CA LEU A 218 0.19 17.08 7.57
C LEU A 218 -0.43 18.34 6.95
N GLN A 219 -1.16 18.16 5.85
CA GLN A 219 -1.82 19.27 5.14
C GLN A 219 -2.78 20.04 6.05
N ASN A 220 -3.57 19.33 6.87
CA ASN A 220 -4.48 19.98 7.81
C ASN A 220 -3.73 20.71 8.94
N LYS A 221 -2.63 20.15 9.44
CA LYS A 221 -1.80 20.78 10.49
C LYS A 221 -1.18 22.10 10.03
N PHE A 222 -0.72 22.16 8.78
CA PHE A 222 0.02 23.30 8.21
C PHE A 222 -0.77 24.09 7.16
N LYS A 223 -2.11 23.96 7.15
CA LYS A 223 -2.99 24.60 6.16
C LYS A 223 -2.84 26.12 6.09
N SER A 224 -2.51 26.76 7.21
CA SER A 224 -2.33 28.22 7.31
C SER A 224 -0.89 28.67 7.05
N ASN A 225 0.04 27.74 6.81
CA ASN A 225 1.43 28.02 6.50
C ASN A 225 1.66 27.91 4.99
N ASN A 226 2.68 28.60 4.48
CA ASN A 226 3.15 28.42 3.11
C ASN A 226 4.09 27.20 2.99
N ILE A 227 3.64 26.05 3.49
CA ILE A 227 4.42 24.80 3.47
C ILE A 227 3.88 23.89 2.38
N LYS A 228 4.78 23.41 1.51
CA LYS A 228 4.41 22.55 0.39
C LYS A 228 4.98 21.15 0.57
N PHE A 229 4.11 20.17 0.40
CA PHE A 229 4.43 18.75 0.53
C PHE A 229 4.38 18.08 -0.84
N PHE A 230 5.40 17.32 -1.18
CA PHE A 230 5.46 16.50 -2.39
C PHE A 230 5.94 15.11 -2.02
N ARG A 231 5.16 14.09 -2.34
CA ARG A 231 5.49 12.70 -2.00
C ARG A 231 5.43 11.80 -3.23
N TYR A 232 6.38 10.86 -3.31
CA TYR A 232 6.39 9.79 -4.29
C TYR A 232 6.75 8.48 -3.60
N ILE A 233 5.77 7.60 -3.43
CA ILE A 233 5.87 6.37 -2.65
C ILE A 233 6.28 6.72 -1.21
N ASP A 234 7.50 6.35 -0.81
CA ASP A 234 8.11 6.58 0.50
C ASP A 234 8.92 7.87 0.58
N ASP A 235 9.36 8.43 -0.55
CA ASP A 235 10.09 9.71 -0.59
C ASP A 235 9.13 10.90 -0.33
N ILE A 236 9.37 11.68 0.72
CA ILE A 236 8.68 12.94 1.00
C ILE A 236 9.65 14.14 0.94
N TYR A 237 9.16 15.23 0.37
CA TYR A 237 9.83 16.53 0.32
C TYR A 237 8.91 17.59 0.90
N ILE A 238 9.43 18.34 1.86
CA ILE A 238 8.72 19.42 2.54
C ILE A 238 9.48 20.72 2.25
N TYR A 239 8.77 21.72 1.74
CA TYR A 239 9.35 23.03 1.42
C TYR A 239 8.73 24.11 2.29
N CYS A 240 9.59 24.96 2.86
CA CYS A 240 9.22 25.98 3.84
C CYS A 240 9.97 27.29 3.59
N ASP A 241 9.47 28.39 4.15
CA ASP A 241 10.06 29.72 3.99
C ASP A 241 11.18 29.99 5.01
N SER A 242 11.20 29.24 6.12
CA SER A 242 12.26 29.33 7.13
C SER A 242 12.75 27.97 7.62
N TYR A 243 13.96 27.96 8.16
CA TYR A 243 14.53 26.78 8.83
C TYR A 243 13.67 26.31 10.00
N THR A 244 13.12 27.24 10.79
CA THR A 244 12.25 26.93 11.94
C THR A 244 10.99 26.17 11.50
N GLU A 245 10.34 26.60 10.42
CA GLU A 245 9.18 25.90 9.86
C GLU A 245 9.56 24.51 9.33
N ALA A 246 10.72 24.39 8.66
CA ALA A 246 11.23 23.11 8.18
C ALA A 246 11.43 22.12 9.35
N GLU A 247 12.04 22.57 10.45
CA GLU A 247 12.24 21.74 11.65
C GLU A 247 10.90 21.35 12.31
N GLN A 248 9.96 22.28 12.42
CA GLN A 248 8.63 22.01 12.98
C GLN A 248 7.84 21.01 12.14
N ALA A 249 7.82 21.19 10.81
CA ALA A 249 7.13 20.30 9.90
C ALA A 249 7.73 18.89 9.92
N PHE A 250 9.06 18.79 9.94
CA PHE A 250 9.72 17.49 10.00
C PHE A 250 9.49 16.77 11.32
N LYS A 251 9.62 17.46 12.47
CA LYS A 251 9.31 16.86 13.78
C LYS A 251 7.87 16.39 13.88
N PHE A 252 6.93 17.14 13.32
CA PHE A 252 5.53 16.74 13.29
C PHE A 252 5.33 15.50 12.41
N TYR A 253 5.96 15.46 11.23
CA TYR A 253 5.94 14.28 10.36
C TYR A 253 6.50 13.02 11.05
N GLN A 254 7.68 13.13 11.67
CA GLN A 254 8.30 12.06 12.45
C GLN A 254 7.37 11.54 13.56
N LYS A 255 6.74 12.46 14.31
CA LYS A 255 5.75 12.11 15.32
C LYS A 255 4.57 11.34 14.72
N THR A 256 4.01 11.82 13.61
CA THR A 256 2.89 11.16 12.93
C THR A 256 3.26 9.75 12.45
N LEU A 257 4.45 9.56 11.87
CA LEU A 257 4.93 8.23 11.48
C LEU A 257 5.04 7.29 12.69
N SER A 258 5.59 7.77 13.81
CA SER A 258 5.70 6.98 15.05
C SER A 258 4.32 6.57 15.61
N GLU A 259 3.30 7.43 15.51
CA GLU A 259 1.93 7.10 15.94
C GLU A 259 1.34 5.90 15.19
N TYR A 260 1.74 5.73 13.92
CA TYR A 260 1.33 4.63 13.04
C TYR A 260 2.37 3.51 12.90
N GLN A 261 3.42 3.51 13.75
CA GLN A 261 4.46 2.46 13.77
C GLN A 261 5.25 2.35 12.46
N LEU A 262 5.48 3.48 11.79
CA LEU A 262 6.36 3.56 10.62
C LEU A 262 7.73 4.10 11.03
N GLU A 263 8.78 3.48 10.49
CA GLU A 263 10.19 3.85 10.73
C GLU A 263 10.66 4.84 9.66
N TYR A 264 11.32 5.92 10.08
CA TYR A 264 11.91 6.95 9.22
C TYR A 264 13.43 7.02 9.43
#